data_AF-A0A3C1SEB1-F1
#
_entry.id   AF-A0A3C1SEB1-F1
#
_cell.length_a   1.000
_cell.length_b   1.000
_cell.length_c   1.000
_cell.angle_alpha   90.00
_cell.angle_beta   90.00
_cell.angle_gamma   90.00
#
_symmetry.space_group_name_H-M   'P 1'
#
loop_
_entity.id
_entity.type
_entity.pdbx_description
1 polymer ?
#
loop_
_entity_poly.entity_id
_entity_poly.type
_entity_poly.pdbx_seq_one_letter_code
_entity_poly.pdbx_strand_id
1 'polypeptide(L)'
;DAVVHFYETFLAAYDKNLRETRGVYYTPEPVVSYMVKSLDLLLKKEFGIADGLADSSTVMHPETKEEIHKVLILDPAVGTGTFLYSVMTHIHKMFEGDEGAWSDYVKQHLLPRIFGFELLMSPYSVAHLKLGLLLSQTGYKFDSDERLRIYLTNTLDEPGEVREIPFSKWIAEEAKAAGSVKQNAPVMVILGNPPYSGHSANSGEWLENLLHHSPGHYFQSDGKLLNERNSKWLNDDYVKFMRFAQWRIEQTGYGILAFITNHGYLDNPTFRGMRQSLMNTFDDIYILDLHGNSKKKEKQSNGLPDENVFDIQQGTAICFMVKRTAG
;
A
#
# COMPACT_ATOMS: atom_id res chain seq x y z
N ASP A 1 -7.29 -20.21 -1.67
CA ASP A 1 -7.36 -19.41 -2.91
C ASP A 1 -6.63 -20.18 -4.01
N ALA A 2 -7.35 -20.68 -5.02
CA ALA A 2 -6.76 -21.54 -6.06
C ALA A 2 -5.82 -20.79 -7.01
N VAL A 3 -6.05 -19.49 -7.23
CA VAL A 3 -5.22 -18.64 -8.10
C VAL A 3 -3.90 -18.33 -7.41
N VAL A 4 -3.96 -17.99 -6.11
CA VAL A 4 -2.75 -17.81 -5.29
C VAL A 4 -1.97 -19.12 -5.20
N HIS A 5 -2.62 -20.24 -4.90
CA HIS A 5 -1.94 -21.53 -4.77
C HIS A 5 -1.30 -22.00 -6.09
N PHE A 6 -1.98 -21.79 -7.22
CA PHE A 6 -1.41 -22.08 -8.53
C PHE A 6 -0.22 -21.18 -8.84
N TYR A 7 -0.31 -19.88 -8.57
CA TYR A 7 0.78 -18.94 -8.80
C TYR A 7 1.97 -19.20 -7.86
N GLU A 8 1.72 -19.57 -6.61
CA GLU A 8 2.76 -19.97 -5.66
C GLU A 8 3.50 -21.22 -6.12
N THR A 9 2.75 -22.26 -6.51
CA THR A 9 3.34 -23.49 -7.04
C THR A 9 4.12 -23.21 -8.31
N PHE A 10 3.57 -22.35 -9.18
CA PHE A 10 4.22 -21.94 -10.42
C PHE A 10 5.50 -21.14 -10.15
N LEU A 11 5.47 -20.06 -9.36
CA LEU A 11 6.65 -19.24 -9.06
C LEU A 11 7.71 -20.00 -8.28
N ALA A 12 7.31 -20.81 -7.29
CA ALA A 12 8.25 -21.61 -6.52
C ALA A 12 8.96 -22.65 -7.41
N ALA A 13 8.27 -23.17 -8.43
CA ALA A 13 8.85 -24.07 -9.43
C ALA A 13 9.62 -23.33 -10.54
N TYR A 14 9.21 -22.09 -10.88
CA TYR A 14 9.75 -21.32 -12.01
C TYR A 14 11.02 -20.56 -11.65
N ASP A 15 11.05 -19.84 -10.52
CA ASP A 15 12.26 -19.15 -10.05
C ASP A 15 12.20 -18.74 -8.56
N LYS A 16 12.73 -19.60 -7.68
CA LYS A 16 12.87 -19.33 -6.24
C LYS A 16 13.77 -18.11 -5.96
N ASN A 17 14.77 -17.84 -6.83
CA ASN A 17 15.70 -16.73 -6.64
C ASN A 17 15.04 -15.37 -6.93
N LEU A 18 14.10 -15.31 -7.88
CA LEU A 18 13.36 -14.09 -8.21
C LEU A 18 12.50 -13.59 -7.03
N ARG A 19 11.94 -14.53 -6.26
CA ARG A 19 11.17 -14.24 -5.04
C ARG A 19 12.04 -13.58 -3.96
N GLU A 20 13.20 -14.16 -3.69
CA GLU A 20 14.14 -13.69 -2.65
C GLU A 20 14.82 -12.36 -3.05
N THR A 21 15.21 -12.20 -4.32
CA THR A 21 15.87 -10.97 -4.80
C THR A 21 14.97 -9.75 -4.86
N ARG A 22 13.64 -9.92 -4.98
CA ARG A 22 12.67 -8.81 -5.02
C ARG A 22 11.95 -8.56 -3.71
N GLY A 23 12.15 -9.41 -2.69
CA GLY A 23 11.56 -9.21 -1.35
C GLY A 23 10.03 -9.19 -1.34
N VAL A 24 9.39 -9.90 -2.28
CA VAL A 24 7.92 -9.97 -2.40
C VAL A 24 7.42 -11.21 -1.67
N TYR A 25 6.66 -11.00 -0.59
CA TYR A 25 6.13 -12.07 0.25
C TYR A 25 4.62 -12.09 0.23
N TYR A 26 4.04 -13.30 0.16
CA TYR A 26 2.60 -13.44 0.36
C TYR A 26 2.24 -13.01 1.78
N THR A 27 1.22 -12.17 1.90
CA THR A 27 0.78 -11.66 3.19
C THR A 27 -0.27 -12.59 3.78
N PRO A 28 -0.07 -13.15 4.99
CA PRO A 28 -1.01 -14.08 5.60
C PRO A 28 -2.43 -13.50 5.71
N GLU A 29 -3.44 -14.30 5.40
CA GLU A 29 -4.85 -13.87 5.42
C GLU A 29 -5.29 -13.27 6.77
N PRO A 30 -4.90 -13.80 7.95
CA PRO A 30 -5.24 -13.19 9.23
C PRO A 30 -4.69 -11.77 9.40
N VAL A 31 -3.46 -11.51 8.90
CA VAL A 31 -2.83 -10.18 8.94
C VAL A 31 -3.61 -9.21 8.06
N VAL A 32 -3.91 -9.62 6.82
CA VAL A 32 -4.65 -8.79 5.86
C VAL A 32 -6.05 -8.49 6.38
N SER A 33 -6.75 -9.51 6.88
CA SER A 33 -8.09 -9.41 7.48
C SER A 33 -8.11 -8.45 8.67
N TYR A 34 -7.11 -8.53 9.55
CA TYR A 34 -6.95 -7.61 10.67
C TYR A 34 -6.75 -6.16 10.19
N MET A 35 -5.87 -5.95 9.22
CA MET A 35 -5.59 -4.62 8.67
C MET A 35 -6.82 -3.98 8.02
N VAL A 36 -7.53 -4.72 7.16
CA VAL A 36 -8.72 -4.22 6.46
C VAL A 36 -9.85 -3.88 7.44
N LYS A 37 -10.12 -4.75 8.43
CA LYS A 37 -11.13 -4.48 9.47
C LYS A 37 -10.75 -3.29 10.35
N SER A 38 -9.48 -3.14 10.69
CA SER A 38 -8.99 -2.02 11.50
C SER A 38 -9.10 -0.70 10.74
N LEU A 39 -8.80 -0.70 9.44
CA LEU A 39 -9.01 0.46 8.56
C LEU A 39 -10.48 0.88 8.52
N ASP A 40 -11.39 -0.07 8.32
CA ASP A 40 -12.84 0.19 8.32
C ASP A 40 -13.30 0.83 9.65
N LEU A 41 -12.82 0.30 10.78
CA LEU A 41 -13.11 0.85 12.10
C LEU A 41 -12.52 2.26 12.30
N LEU A 42 -11.31 2.53 11.82
CA LEU A 42 -10.69 3.84 11.91
C LEU A 42 -11.42 4.88 11.05
N LEU A 43 -11.89 4.52 9.84
CA LEU A 43 -12.73 5.41 9.02
C LEU A 43 -14.01 5.81 9.75
N LYS A 44 -14.66 4.84 10.40
CA LYS A 44 -15.88 5.09 11.20
C LYS A 44 -15.60 5.97 12.40
N LYS A 45 -14.56 5.65 13.18
CA LYS A 45 -14.26 6.30 14.46
C LYS A 45 -13.60 7.68 14.30
N GLU A 46 -12.61 7.80 13.43
CA GLU A 46 -11.76 8.99 13.34
C GLU A 46 -12.27 10.02 12.32
N PHE A 47 -13.06 9.58 11.33
CA PHE A 47 -13.56 10.44 10.25
C PHE A 47 -15.09 10.51 10.17
N GLY A 48 -15.81 9.79 11.04
CA GLY A 48 -17.28 9.76 11.05
C GLY A 48 -17.89 9.17 9.78
N ILE A 49 -17.14 8.35 9.04
CA ILE A 49 -17.59 7.71 7.81
C ILE A 49 -18.35 6.44 8.18
N ALA A 50 -19.68 6.53 8.31
CA ALA A 50 -20.51 5.48 8.89
C ALA A 50 -20.39 4.13 8.16
N ASP A 51 -20.29 4.16 6.83
CA ASP A 51 -20.14 2.95 6.00
C ASP A 51 -18.67 2.51 5.86
N GLY A 52 -17.74 3.21 6.50
CA GLY A 52 -16.32 2.91 6.52
C GLY A 52 -15.74 2.72 5.12
N LEU A 53 -15.20 1.53 4.85
CA LEU A 53 -14.64 1.21 3.54
C LEU A 53 -15.69 1.17 2.42
N ALA A 54 -16.97 1.00 2.73
CA ALA A 54 -18.06 0.93 1.76
C ALA A 54 -18.67 2.30 1.40
N ASP A 55 -18.16 3.40 1.97
CA ASP A 55 -18.69 4.74 1.73
C ASP A 55 -18.77 5.10 0.23
N SER A 56 -19.94 5.55 -0.18
CA SER A 56 -20.26 5.97 -1.55
C SER A 56 -20.30 7.49 -1.72
N SER A 57 -20.05 8.25 -0.64
CA SER A 57 -20.15 9.71 -0.66
C SER A 57 -19.07 10.34 -1.54
N THR A 58 -19.40 11.48 -2.11
CA THR A 58 -18.49 12.27 -2.95
C THR A 58 -18.15 13.61 -2.28
N VAL A 59 -17.00 14.16 -2.66
CA VAL A 59 -16.53 15.49 -2.30
C VAL A 59 -16.06 16.21 -3.56
N MET A 60 -16.03 17.54 -3.52
CA MET A 60 -15.50 18.33 -4.62
C MET A 60 -13.98 18.28 -4.60
N HIS A 61 -13.37 17.91 -5.72
CA HIS A 61 -11.93 17.96 -5.89
C HIS A 61 -11.44 19.39 -5.62
N PRO A 62 -10.42 19.59 -4.76
CA PRO A 62 -9.97 20.94 -4.36
C PRO A 62 -9.59 21.82 -5.55
N GLU A 63 -8.89 21.24 -6.52
CA GLU A 63 -8.39 21.93 -7.71
C GLU A 63 -9.37 21.91 -8.89
N THR A 64 -9.74 20.73 -9.40
CA THR A 64 -10.55 20.60 -10.63
C THR A 64 -12.03 20.91 -10.45
N LYS A 65 -12.55 20.93 -9.20
CA LYS A 65 -13.98 21.06 -8.88
C LYS A 65 -14.86 19.94 -9.47
N GLU A 66 -14.28 18.79 -9.77
CA GLU A 66 -15.05 17.60 -10.15
C GLU A 66 -15.51 16.84 -8.91
N GLU A 67 -16.68 16.20 -8.96
CA GLU A 67 -17.10 15.28 -7.92
C GLU A 67 -16.24 14.01 -7.95
N ILE A 68 -15.68 13.68 -6.80
CA ILE A 68 -14.83 12.49 -6.61
C ILE A 68 -15.27 11.78 -5.34
N HIS A 69 -15.07 10.47 -5.25
CA HIS A 69 -15.37 9.74 -4.01
C HIS A 69 -14.59 10.33 -2.83
N LYS A 70 -15.17 10.29 -1.63
CA LYS A 70 -14.48 10.74 -0.42
C LYS A 70 -13.39 9.76 0.00
N VAL A 71 -13.65 8.46 -0.13
CA VAL A 71 -12.73 7.38 0.27
C VAL A 71 -12.07 6.75 -0.95
N LEU A 72 -10.94 7.32 -1.37
CA LEU A 72 -10.05 6.73 -2.36
C LEU A 72 -9.02 5.82 -1.68
N ILE A 73 -8.85 4.62 -2.21
CA ILE A 73 -8.00 3.56 -1.64
C ILE A 73 -6.87 3.24 -2.63
N LEU A 74 -5.63 3.26 -2.17
CA LEU A 74 -4.45 2.92 -2.95
C LEU A 74 -3.66 1.79 -2.28
N ASP A 75 -3.37 0.75 -3.05
CA ASP A 75 -2.28 -0.18 -2.75
C ASP A 75 -1.07 0.13 -3.64
N PRO A 76 0.00 0.75 -3.10
CA PRO A 76 1.14 1.17 -3.90
C PRO A 76 2.06 -0.01 -4.28
N ALA A 77 1.86 -1.21 -3.74
CA ALA A 77 2.66 -2.39 -4.04
C ALA A 77 1.75 -3.62 -4.05
N VAL A 78 0.84 -3.64 -5.03
CA VAL A 78 -0.35 -4.51 -5.03
C VAL A 78 0.00 -6.00 -5.06
N GLY A 79 1.15 -6.37 -5.63
CA GLY A 79 1.55 -7.76 -5.81
C GLY A 79 0.47 -8.52 -6.56
N THR A 80 0.02 -9.63 -5.99
CA THR A 80 -1.07 -10.45 -6.55
C THR A 80 -2.48 -9.97 -6.16
N GLY A 81 -2.61 -8.77 -5.59
CA GLY A 81 -3.90 -8.15 -5.27
C GLY A 81 -4.54 -8.60 -3.95
N THR A 82 -3.76 -9.12 -3.01
CA THR A 82 -4.31 -9.68 -1.75
C THR A 82 -5.02 -8.64 -0.89
N PHE A 83 -4.48 -7.44 -0.72
CA PHE A 83 -5.13 -6.38 0.07
C PHE A 83 -6.41 -5.88 -0.61
N LEU A 84 -6.34 -5.58 -1.91
CA LEU A 84 -7.52 -5.15 -2.67
C LEU A 84 -8.61 -6.23 -2.69
N TYR A 85 -8.24 -7.51 -2.80
CA TYR A 85 -9.17 -8.64 -2.70
C TYR A 85 -9.88 -8.63 -1.34
N SER A 86 -9.13 -8.45 -0.25
CA SER A 86 -9.71 -8.41 1.10
C SER A 86 -10.59 -7.18 1.32
N VAL A 87 -10.24 -6.03 0.76
CA VAL A 87 -11.07 -4.81 0.78
C VAL A 87 -12.39 -5.05 0.06
N MET A 88 -12.36 -5.53 -1.18
CA MET A 88 -13.56 -5.82 -1.97
C MET A 88 -14.43 -6.88 -1.29
N THR A 89 -13.82 -7.93 -0.74
CA THR A 89 -14.54 -8.98 0.01
C THR A 89 -15.17 -8.42 1.29
N HIS A 90 -14.49 -7.52 1.98
CA HIS A 90 -15.04 -6.87 3.18
C HIS A 90 -16.25 -6.01 2.85
N ILE A 91 -16.18 -5.22 1.78
CA ILE A 91 -17.28 -4.35 1.32
C ILE A 91 -18.46 -5.20 0.85
N HIS A 92 -18.23 -6.26 0.07
CA HIS A 92 -19.28 -7.14 -0.46
C HIS A 92 -20.18 -7.73 0.64
N LYS A 93 -19.68 -7.94 1.86
CA LYS A 93 -20.48 -8.43 3.00
C LYS A 93 -21.70 -7.55 3.30
N MET A 94 -21.65 -6.26 2.95
CA MET A 94 -22.78 -5.33 3.13
C MET A 94 -23.88 -5.49 2.06
N PHE A 95 -23.61 -6.26 1.00
CA PHE A 95 -24.48 -6.49 -0.14
C PHE A 95 -24.90 -7.98 -0.28
N GLU A 96 -24.59 -8.81 0.71
CA GLU A 96 -24.96 -10.23 0.69
C GLU A 96 -26.48 -10.39 0.57
N GLY A 97 -26.92 -11.05 -0.50
CA GLY A 97 -28.33 -11.26 -0.80
C GLY A 97 -28.96 -10.23 -1.75
N ASP A 98 -28.21 -9.21 -2.19
CA ASP A 98 -28.65 -8.22 -3.18
C ASP A 98 -27.61 -8.02 -4.29
N GLU A 99 -27.60 -8.95 -5.25
CA GLU A 99 -26.67 -8.93 -6.39
C GLU A 99 -26.86 -7.69 -7.30
N GLY A 100 -28.07 -7.14 -7.33
CA GLY A 100 -28.40 -5.94 -8.11
C GLY A 100 -27.75 -4.70 -7.50
N ALA A 101 -27.97 -4.48 -6.21
CA ALA A 101 -27.34 -3.38 -5.48
C ALA A 101 -25.81 -3.52 -5.47
N TRP A 102 -25.27 -4.74 -5.36
CA TRP A 102 -23.84 -4.97 -5.48
C TRP A 102 -23.31 -4.55 -6.85
N SER A 103 -23.98 -4.94 -7.93
CA SER A 103 -23.50 -4.64 -9.28
C SER A 103 -23.49 -3.15 -9.58
N ASP A 104 -24.54 -2.44 -9.19
CA ASP A 104 -24.62 -0.98 -9.30
C ASP A 104 -23.53 -0.31 -8.46
N TYR A 105 -23.31 -0.80 -7.23
CA TYR A 105 -22.28 -0.30 -6.35
C TYR A 105 -20.86 -0.49 -6.92
N VAL A 106 -20.58 -1.66 -7.50
CA VAL A 106 -19.26 -1.95 -8.07
C VAL A 106 -18.92 -0.96 -9.17
N LYS A 107 -19.85 -0.77 -10.11
CA LYS A 107 -19.71 0.13 -11.25
C LYS A 107 -19.56 1.59 -10.83
N GLN A 108 -20.45 2.07 -9.97
CA GLN A 108 -20.56 3.49 -9.63
C GLN A 108 -19.59 3.93 -8.54
N HIS A 109 -19.25 3.03 -7.61
CA HIS A 109 -18.50 3.38 -6.40
C HIS A 109 -17.23 2.57 -6.19
N LEU A 110 -17.20 1.26 -6.44
CA LEU A 110 -16.03 0.45 -6.10
C LEU A 110 -14.87 0.65 -7.09
N LEU A 111 -15.09 0.37 -8.38
CA LEU A 111 -14.04 0.43 -9.41
C LEU A 111 -13.43 1.83 -9.56
N PRO A 112 -14.19 2.93 -9.45
CA PRO A 112 -13.61 4.27 -9.62
C PRO A 112 -12.64 4.70 -8.51
N ARG A 113 -12.74 4.13 -7.30
CA ARG A 113 -12.01 4.62 -6.12
C ARG A 113 -10.94 3.68 -5.57
N ILE A 114 -10.79 2.48 -6.15
CA ILE A 114 -9.74 1.53 -5.76
C ILE A 114 -8.62 1.53 -6.80
N PHE A 115 -7.41 1.83 -6.35
CA PHE A 115 -6.21 1.92 -7.17
C PHE A 115 -5.14 0.94 -6.68
N GLY A 116 -4.36 0.39 -7.63
CA GLY A 116 -3.20 -0.43 -7.31
C GLY A 116 -2.03 -0.10 -8.22
N PHE A 117 -0.80 -0.19 -7.71
CA PHE A 117 0.41 -0.08 -8.52
C PHE A 117 1.23 -1.37 -8.42
N GLU A 118 1.71 -1.86 -9.55
CA GLU A 118 2.59 -3.03 -9.63
C GLU A 118 3.73 -2.77 -10.59
N LEU A 119 4.93 -3.19 -10.22
CA LEU A 119 6.12 -3.05 -11.07
C LEU A 119 6.26 -4.21 -12.07
N LEU A 120 5.83 -5.41 -11.68
CA LEU A 120 6.08 -6.64 -12.44
C LEU A 120 4.83 -7.10 -13.20
N MET A 121 4.99 -7.39 -14.49
CA MET A 121 3.87 -7.81 -15.35
C MET A 121 3.16 -9.08 -14.85
N SER A 122 3.90 -10.03 -14.26
CA SER A 122 3.32 -11.28 -13.78
C SER A 122 2.36 -11.10 -12.59
N PRO A 123 2.77 -10.52 -11.44
CA PRO A 123 1.84 -10.24 -10.35
C PRO A 123 0.73 -9.26 -10.75
N TYR A 124 1.02 -8.27 -11.60
CA TYR A 124 0.02 -7.37 -12.20
C TYR A 124 -1.10 -8.17 -12.89
N SER A 125 -0.73 -9.14 -13.72
CA SER A 125 -1.69 -9.99 -14.44
C SER A 125 -2.48 -10.89 -13.50
N VAL A 126 -1.83 -11.44 -12.47
CA VAL A 126 -2.47 -12.26 -11.45
C VAL A 126 -3.46 -11.46 -10.62
N ALA A 127 -3.13 -10.22 -10.25
CA ALA A 127 -4.03 -9.33 -9.54
C ALA A 127 -5.31 -9.06 -10.35
N HIS A 128 -5.17 -8.76 -11.65
CA HIS A 128 -6.32 -8.57 -12.54
C HIS A 128 -7.19 -9.83 -12.64
N LEU A 129 -6.58 -11.00 -12.86
CA LEU A 129 -7.32 -12.26 -12.93
C LEU A 129 -8.04 -12.55 -11.61
N LYS A 130 -7.34 -12.44 -10.48
CA LYS A 130 -7.88 -12.74 -9.14
C LYS A 130 -9.06 -11.83 -8.78
N LEU A 131 -8.91 -10.52 -8.98
CA LEU A 131 -9.97 -9.57 -8.66
C LEU A 131 -11.13 -9.63 -9.66
N GLY A 132 -10.85 -9.88 -10.95
CA GLY A 132 -11.88 -10.14 -11.95
C GLY A 132 -12.71 -11.39 -11.62
N LEU A 133 -12.06 -12.46 -11.17
CA LEU A 133 -12.75 -13.67 -10.71
C LEU A 133 -13.56 -13.42 -9.44
N LEU A 134 -13.06 -12.64 -8.47
CA LEU A 134 -13.83 -12.24 -7.29
C LEU A 134 -15.12 -11.51 -7.69
N LEU A 135 -15.01 -10.51 -8.57
CA LEU A 135 -16.16 -9.74 -9.04
C LEU A 135 -17.15 -10.63 -9.79
N SER A 136 -16.66 -11.50 -10.66
CA SER A 136 -17.49 -12.48 -11.36
C SER A 136 -18.23 -13.44 -10.40
N GLN A 137 -17.55 -13.93 -9.37
CA GLN A 137 -18.13 -14.83 -8.36
C GLN A 137 -19.15 -14.14 -7.45
N THR A 138 -19.06 -12.83 -7.31
CA THR A 138 -20.02 -12.02 -6.52
C THR A 138 -21.18 -11.50 -7.38
N GLY A 139 -21.30 -11.96 -8.63
CA GLY A 139 -22.42 -11.64 -9.53
C GLY A 139 -22.18 -10.45 -10.46
N TYR A 140 -21.07 -9.72 -10.30
CA TYR A 140 -20.74 -8.59 -11.16
C TYR A 140 -20.26 -9.03 -12.55
N LYS A 141 -20.73 -8.32 -13.58
CA LYS A 141 -20.29 -8.50 -14.96
C LYS A 141 -19.79 -7.15 -15.47
N PHE A 142 -18.57 -7.17 -16.00
CA PHE A 142 -17.97 -5.98 -16.60
C PHE A 142 -18.70 -5.58 -17.88
N ASP A 143 -18.97 -4.29 -18.01
CA ASP A 143 -19.31 -3.64 -19.27
C ASP A 143 -18.03 -3.34 -20.09
N SER A 144 -18.20 -3.00 -21.37
CA SER A 144 -17.09 -2.90 -22.34
C SER A 144 -16.04 -1.82 -22.03
N ASP A 145 -16.38 -0.82 -21.22
CA ASP A 145 -15.53 0.33 -20.88
C ASP A 145 -15.00 0.30 -19.43
N GLU A 146 -15.38 -0.71 -18.64
CA GLU A 146 -14.99 -0.84 -17.24
C GLU A 146 -13.66 -1.60 -17.09
N ARG A 147 -12.84 -1.18 -16.12
CA ARG A 147 -11.62 -1.90 -15.76
C ARG A 147 -11.27 -1.77 -14.28
N LEU A 148 -10.49 -2.73 -13.80
CA LEU A 148 -9.71 -2.56 -12.57
C LEU A 148 -8.65 -1.46 -12.80
N ARG A 149 -8.52 -0.55 -11.84
CA ARG A 149 -7.54 0.55 -11.85
C ARG A 149 -6.24 0.13 -11.15
N ILE A 150 -5.75 -1.05 -11.52
CA ILE A 150 -4.40 -1.50 -11.17
C ILE A 150 -3.51 -1.15 -12.36
N TYR A 151 -2.38 -0.49 -12.08
CA TYR A 151 -1.49 0.04 -13.11
C TYR A 151 -0.10 -0.56 -13.05
N LEU A 152 0.46 -0.86 -14.23
CA LEU A 152 1.84 -1.32 -14.34
C LEU A 152 2.80 -0.12 -14.29
N THR A 153 3.38 0.14 -13.13
CA THR A 153 4.26 1.29 -12.87
C THR A 153 5.18 1.03 -11.68
N ASN A 154 6.28 1.77 -11.57
CA ASN A 154 7.01 1.88 -10.32
C ASN A 154 6.40 3.00 -9.48
N THR A 155 5.90 2.70 -8.28
CA THR A 155 5.37 3.70 -7.34
C THR A 155 6.38 4.82 -7.05
N LEU A 156 7.65 4.47 -6.95
CA LEU A 156 8.72 5.37 -6.52
C LEU A 156 9.32 6.22 -7.65
N ASP A 157 8.90 5.98 -8.90
CA ASP A 157 9.29 6.83 -10.04
C ASP A 157 8.46 8.12 -10.06
N GLU A 158 9.07 9.17 -10.62
CA GLU A 158 8.43 10.47 -10.78
C GLU A 158 7.15 10.35 -11.61
N PRO A 159 6.03 10.97 -11.18
CA PRO A 159 4.81 10.85 -11.94
C PRO A 159 4.90 11.67 -13.25
N GLY A 160 4.69 10.99 -14.38
CA GLY A 160 4.69 11.60 -15.71
C GLY A 160 5.93 11.30 -16.56
N GLU A 161 6.97 10.67 -16.03
CA GLU A 161 8.08 10.18 -16.85
C GLU A 161 7.68 8.89 -17.57
N VAL A 162 7.34 9.00 -18.87
CA VAL A 162 7.40 7.85 -19.77
C VAL A 162 8.12 8.23 -21.04
N ARG A 163 9.24 7.56 -21.33
CA ARG A 163 9.81 7.57 -22.67
C ARG A 163 8.93 6.69 -23.56
N GLU A 164 8.17 7.30 -24.46
CA GLU A 164 7.43 6.54 -25.48
C GLU A 164 8.42 5.84 -26.41
N ILE A 165 8.45 4.51 -26.36
CA ILE A 165 9.16 3.67 -27.31
C ILE A 165 8.11 3.07 -28.27
N PRO A 166 8.37 2.95 -29.58
CA PRO A 166 7.51 2.18 -30.46
C PRO A 166 7.29 0.79 -29.86
N PHE A 167 6.03 0.30 -29.83
CA PHE A 167 5.56 -0.93 -29.15
C PHE A 167 5.29 -0.85 -27.64
N SER A 168 5.46 0.29 -26.96
CA SER A 168 5.18 0.44 -25.51
C SER A 168 3.99 1.35 -25.17
N LYS A 169 3.12 1.68 -26.13
CA LYS A 169 2.00 2.63 -25.93
C LYS A 169 1.12 2.27 -24.72
N TRP A 170 0.82 0.99 -24.54
CA TRP A 170 0.05 0.53 -23.40
C TRP A 170 0.77 0.80 -22.06
N ILE A 171 2.09 0.57 -21.99
CA ILE A 171 2.90 0.88 -20.78
C ILE A 171 2.88 2.37 -20.50
N ALA A 172 2.90 3.20 -21.55
CA ALA A 172 2.81 4.64 -21.39
C ALA A 172 1.43 5.10 -20.90
N GLU A 173 0.36 4.48 -21.38
CA GLU A 173 -0.99 4.73 -20.88
C GLU A 173 -1.13 4.30 -19.41
N GLU A 174 -0.59 3.14 -19.03
CA GLU A 174 -0.56 2.65 -17.64
C GLU A 174 0.20 3.61 -16.70
N ALA A 175 1.41 4.02 -17.08
CA ALA A 175 2.21 4.93 -16.28
C ALA A 175 1.63 6.35 -16.24
N LYS A 176 0.99 6.83 -17.31
CA LYS A 176 0.27 8.11 -17.31
C LYS A 176 -0.94 8.08 -16.37
N ALA A 177 -1.74 7.00 -16.42
CA ALA A 177 -2.88 6.84 -15.54
C ALA A 177 -2.45 6.75 -14.07
N ALA A 178 -1.39 6.00 -13.78
CA ALA A 178 -0.80 5.96 -12.46
C ALA A 178 -0.26 7.33 -12.01
N GLY A 179 0.38 8.08 -12.91
CA GLY A 179 0.89 9.43 -12.64
C GLY A 179 -0.21 10.38 -12.15
N SER A 180 -1.38 10.32 -12.80
CA SER A 180 -2.56 11.10 -12.37
C SER A 180 -3.02 10.73 -10.95
N VAL A 181 -3.02 9.45 -10.61
CA VAL A 181 -3.38 9.00 -9.25
C VAL A 181 -2.34 9.44 -8.21
N LYS A 182 -1.04 9.33 -8.53
CA LYS A 182 0.04 9.75 -7.61
C LYS A 182 -0.01 11.25 -7.30
N GLN A 183 -0.30 12.08 -8.30
CA GLN A 183 -0.25 13.55 -8.16
C GLN A 183 -1.58 14.15 -7.71
N ASN A 184 -2.67 13.77 -8.39
CA ASN A 184 -3.90 14.55 -8.37
C ASN A 184 -4.98 13.92 -7.50
N ALA A 185 -5.02 12.58 -7.40
CA ALA A 185 -6.05 11.92 -6.62
C ALA A 185 -5.87 12.19 -5.11
N PRO A 186 -6.89 12.70 -4.40
CA PRO A 186 -6.84 12.87 -2.95
C PRO A 186 -7.06 11.53 -2.27
N VAL A 187 -6.04 10.67 -2.35
CA VAL A 187 -6.05 9.33 -1.77
C VAL A 187 -6.16 9.44 -0.25
N MET A 188 -7.27 8.94 0.29
CA MET A 188 -7.55 8.95 1.73
C MET A 188 -6.97 7.74 2.44
N VAL A 189 -6.94 6.56 1.80
CA VAL A 189 -6.44 5.32 2.39
C VAL A 189 -5.30 4.78 1.56
N ILE A 190 -4.14 4.58 2.18
CA ILE A 190 -3.01 3.86 1.58
C ILE A 190 -2.75 2.62 2.42
N LEU A 191 -2.82 1.44 1.80
CA LEU A 191 -2.62 0.17 2.50
C LEU A 191 -1.75 -0.80 1.71
N GLY A 192 -1.14 -1.78 2.37
CA GLY A 192 -0.40 -2.82 1.68
C GLY A 192 0.75 -3.45 2.46
N ASN A 193 1.56 -4.22 1.73
CA ASN A 193 2.81 -4.80 2.20
C ASN A 193 3.94 -4.39 1.22
N PRO A 194 4.60 -3.24 1.45
CA PRO A 194 5.68 -2.79 0.57
C PRO A 194 6.90 -3.73 0.64
N PRO A 195 7.72 -3.81 -0.43
CA PRO A 195 8.87 -4.73 -0.49
C PRO A 195 9.97 -4.39 0.52
N TYR A 196 10.67 -5.42 1.02
CA TYR A 196 11.78 -5.27 1.97
C TYR A 196 13.11 -5.48 1.26
N SER A 197 13.82 -4.39 0.95
CA SER A 197 15.09 -4.44 0.22
C SER A 197 16.03 -3.30 0.61
N GLY A 198 17.01 -3.61 1.45
CA GLY A 198 18.03 -2.65 1.90
C GLY A 198 19.07 -2.26 0.83
N HIS A 199 19.13 -2.97 -0.30
CA HIS A 199 19.92 -2.59 -1.48
C HIS A 199 18.96 -2.27 -2.64
N SER A 200 18.17 -1.23 -2.41
CA SER A 200 17.17 -0.74 -3.36
C SER A 200 17.80 -0.34 -4.70
N ALA A 201 17.20 -0.80 -5.81
CA ALA A 201 17.48 -0.28 -7.14
C ALA A 201 16.74 1.05 -7.44
N ASN A 202 15.82 1.47 -6.58
CA ASN A 202 15.10 2.73 -6.69
C ASN A 202 15.98 3.90 -6.25
N SER A 203 16.52 4.66 -7.20
CA SER A 203 17.37 5.83 -6.95
C SER A 203 16.97 7.03 -7.82
N GLY A 204 15.67 7.16 -8.12
CA GLY A 204 15.14 8.27 -8.91
C GLY A 204 15.26 9.61 -8.18
N GLU A 205 15.52 10.68 -8.91
CA GLU A 205 15.79 12.02 -8.36
C GLU A 205 14.64 12.54 -7.48
N TRP A 206 13.40 12.32 -7.91
CA TRP A 206 12.21 12.68 -7.14
C TRP A 206 12.17 12.06 -5.75
N LEU A 207 12.44 10.74 -5.66
CA LEU A 207 12.46 10.03 -4.39
C LEU A 207 13.63 10.46 -3.51
N GLU A 208 14.81 10.65 -4.11
CA GLU A 208 15.98 11.18 -3.42
C GLU A 208 15.68 12.56 -2.81
N ASN A 209 14.98 13.42 -3.55
CA ASN A 209 14.52 14.72 -3.06
C ASN A 209 13.54 14.58 -1.87
N LEU A 210 12.60 13.65 -1.93
CA LEU A 210 11.66 13.37 -0.83
C LEU A 210 12.36 12.84 0.43
N LEU A 211 13.39 12.01 0.28
CA LEU A 211 14.13 11.39 1.37
C LEU A 211 15.20 12.30 1.98
N HIS A 212 15.81 13.18 1.20
CA HIS A 212 17.00 13.93 1.62
C HIS A 212 16.83 15.44 1.76
N HIS A 213 15.86 16.04 1.07
CA HIS A 213 15.83 17.51 0.90
C HIS A 213 14.50 18.16 1.25
N SER A 214 13.40 17.40 1.17
CA SER A 214 12.07 17.92 1.49
C SER A 214 11.93 18.27 2.99
N PRO A 215 11.04 19.21 3.37
CA PRO A 215 10.74 19.44 4.78
C PRO A 215 10.34 18.14 5.49
N GLY A 216 10.91 17.88 6.67
CA GLY A 216 10.67 16.64 7.41
C GLY A 216 11.31 15.40 6.78
N HIS A 217 12.36 15.53 5.97
CA HIS A 217 13.05 14.40 5.37
C HIS A 217 13.68 13.45 6.41
N TYR A 218 13.85 12.17 6.06
CA TYR A 218 14.19 11.11 7.03
C TYR A 218 15.63 11.13 7.52
N PHE A 219 16.52 11.85 6.83
CA PHE A 219 17.94 11.97 7.15
C PHE A 219 18.25 13.12 8.13
N GLN A 220 17.23 13.73 8.73
CA GLN A 220 17.37 14.78 9.74
C GLN A 220 16.56 14.46 10.99
N SER A 221 17.10 14.82 12.15
CA SER A 221 16.42 14.78 13.45
C SER A 221 16.79 16.03 14.25
N ASP A 222 15.81 16.69 14.86
CA ASP A 222 15.98 17.91 15.66
C ASP A 222 16.75 19.03 14.94
N GLY A 223 16.46 19.18 13.64
CA GLY A 223 17.12 20.16 12.79
C GLY A 223 18.56 19.80 12.37
N LYS A 224 19.07 18.61 12.74
CA LYS A 224 20.45 18.18 12.43
C LYS A 224 20.47 16.92 11.57
N LEU A 225 21.43 16.85 10.65
CA LEU A 225 21.66 15.64 9.87
C LEU A 225 22.05 14.46 10.76
N LEU A 226 21.61 13.26 10.38
CA LEU A 226 21.97 12.03 11.05
C LEU A 226 23.48 11.74 10.94
N ASN A 227 24.04 11.19 12.03
CA ASN A 227 25.46 10.84 12.18
C ASN A 227 25.67 9.32 12.19
N GLU A 228 24.58 8.56 12.26
CA GLU A 228 24.57 7.12 12.44
C GLU A 228 25.35 6.38 11.35
N ARG A 229 26.23 5.46 11.78
CA ARG A 229 27.18 4.74 10.91
C ARG A 229 26.54 4.01 9.72
N ASN A 230 25.26 3.64 9.82
CA ASN A 230 24.54 2.87 8.81
C ASN A 230 23.27 3.58 8.36
N SER A 231 23.34 4.88 8.06
CA SER A 231 22.21 5.65 7.50
C SER A 231 21.65 5.06 6.21
N LYS A 232 22.41 4.21 5.50
CA LYS A 232 21.96 3.48 4.31
C LYS A 232 20.67 2.67 4.49
N TRP A 233 20.32 2.26 5.71
CA TRP A 233 19.09 1.51 5.95
C TRP A 233 17.81 2.35 5.79
N LEU A 234 17.93 3.68 5.77
CA LEU A 234 16.84 4.58 5.37
C LEU A 234 16.53 4.51 3.86
N ASN A 235 17.41 3.88 3.07
CA ASN A 235 17.17 3.62 1.65
C ASN A 235 16.50 2.27 1.38
N ASP A 236 16.10 1.53 2.43
CA ASP A 236 15.31 0.31 2.27
C ASP A 236 13.97 0.63 1.59
N ASP A 237 13.52 -0.22 0.68
CA ASP A 237 12.32 0.04 -0.11
C ASP A 237 11.09 0.27 0.78
N TYR A 238 10.88 -0.48 1.88
CA TYR A 238 9.72 -0.23 2.75
C TYR A 238 9.72 1.18 3.35
N VAL A 239 10.90 1.77 3.58
CA VAL A 239 11.07 3.15 4.07
C VAL A 239 10.70 4.14 2.97
N LYS A 240 11.11 3.86 1.73
CA LYS A 240 10.76 4.66 0.55
C LYS A 240 9.26 4.67 0.29
N PHE A 241 8.61 3.50 0.40
CA PHE A 241 7.16 3.38 0.32
C PHE A 241 6.46 4.09 1.48
N MET A 242 7.00 4.03 2.70
CA MET A 242 6.49 4.83 3.83
C MET A 242 6.60 6.33 3.53
N ARG A 243 7.72 6.80 2.97
CA ARG A 243 7.90 8.21 2.60
C ARG A 243 6.95 8.65 1.49
N PHE A 244 6.77 7.82 0.46
CA PHE A 244 5.78 8.02 -0.58
C PHE A 244 4.37 8.17 0.00
N ALA A 245 3.97 7.23 0.87
CA ALA A 245 2.63 7.21 1.43
C ALA A 245 2.40 8.41 2.37
N GLN A 246 3.38 8.75 3.20
CA GLN A 246 3.38 9.96 4.02
C GLN A 246 3.19 11.20 3.15
N TRP A 247 4.03 11.38 2.11
CA TRP A 247 3.93 12.50 1.19
C TRP A 247 2.55 12.59 0.53
N ARG A 248 2.01 11.46 0.05
CA ARG A 248 0.70 11.43 -0.61
C ARG A 248 -0.45 11.79 0.34
N ILE A 249 -0.40 11.35 1.60
CA ILE A 249 -1.38 11.76 2.61
C ILE A 249 -1.19 13.24 3.00
N GLU A 250 0.05 13.75 3.07
CA GLU A 250 0.32 15.17 3.31
C GLU A 250 -0.29 16.05 2.22
N GLN A 251 -0.14 15.67 0.95
CA GLN A 251 -0.75 16.38 -0.18
C GLN A 251 -2.29 16.34 -0.13
N THR A 252 -2.87 15.23 0.35
CA THR A 252 -4.33 15.11 0.54
C THR A 252 -4.81 15.92 1.75
N GLY A 253 -3.95 16.13 2.75
CA GLY A 253 -4.22 16.87 3.98
C GLY A 253 -4.86 16.04 5.09
N TYR A 254 -5.39 14.86 4.77
CA TYR A 254 -6.00 13.91 5.70
C TYR A 254 -5.90 12.50 5.13
N GLY A 255 -6.05 11.47 5.96
CA GLY A 255 -6.08 10.08 5.53
C GLY A 255 -5.56 9.09 6.56
N ILE A 256 -5.47 7.83 6.14
CA ILE A 256 -4.95 6.72 6.92
C ILE A 256 -3.91 5.96 6.09
N LEU A 257 -2.72 5.79 6.66
CA LEU A 257 -1.71 4.86 6.17
C LEU A 257 -1.77 3.56 6.98
N ALA A 258 -1.85 2.42 6.32
CA ALA A 258 -1.83 1.11 6.97
C ALA A 258 -0.89 0.12 6.28
N PHE A 259 0.31 -0.08 6.82
CA PHE A 259 1.28 -1.04 6.27
C PHE A 259 1.63 -2.15 7.25
N ILE A 260 2.01 -3.30 6.70
CA ILE A 260 2.87 -4.25 7.39
C ILE A 260 4.28 -4.12 6.83
N THR A 261 5.25 -3.85 7.70
CA THR A 261 6.64 -3.61 7.30
C THR A 261 7.62 -4.37 8.20
N ASN A 262 8.89 -4.38 7.80
CA ASN A 262 9.98 -4.67 8.74
C ASN A 262 9.87 -3.75 9.97
N HIS A 263 9.98 -4.30 11.17
CA HIS A 263 9.84 -3.57 12.44
C HIS A 263 11.10 -2.82 12.89
N GLY A 264 12.20 -2.92 12.12
CA GLY A 264 13.50 -2.37 12.52
C GLY A 264 13.50 -0.86 12.76
N TYR A 265 12.57 -0.12 12.17
CA TYR A 265 12.43 1.32 12.39
C TYR A 265 11.88 1.68 13.78
N LEU A 266 11.35 0.72 14.55
CA LEU A 266 10.78 0.98 15.88
C LEU A 266 11.87 1.34 16.90
N ASP A 267 12.98 0.60 16.93
CA ASP A 267 14.01 0.72 17.97
C ASP A 267 15.39 1.18 17.44
N ASN A 268 15.67 1.01 16.16
CA ASN A 268 16.99 1.31 15.63
C ASN A 268 17.27 2.83 15.59
N PRO A 269 18.40 3.31 16.15
CA PRO A 269 18.77 4.73 16.15
C PRO A 269 18.83 5.37 14.76
N THR A 270 19.20 4.60 13.72
CA THR A 270 19.25 5.09 12.33
C THR A 270 17.91 5.69 11.86
N PHE A 271 16.80 5.21 12.40
CA PHE A 271 15.45 5.61 11.96
C PHE A 271 14.85 6.74 12.79
N ARG A 272 15.62 7.40 13.67
CA ARG A 272 15.08 8.48 14.52
C ARG A 272 14.52 9.66 13.73
N GLY A 273 15.14 10.02 12.60
CA GLY A 273 14.65 11.08 11.72
C GLY A 273 13.34 10.70 11.04
N MET A 274 13.24 9.47 10.53
CA MET A 274 11.99 8.90 10.04
C MET A 274 10.89 8.92 11.12
N ARG A 275 11.17 8.45 12.34
CA ARG A 275 10.19 8.46 13.44
C ARG A 275 9.72 9.87 13.76
N GLN A 276 10.64 10.84 13.86
CA GLN A 276 10.29 12.24 14.11
C GLN A 276 9.42 12.81 12.99
N SER A 277 9.78 12.56 11.73
CA SER A 277 9.00 12.98 10.57
C SER A 277 7.57 12.44 10.63
N LEU A 278 7.40 11.14 10.86
CA LEU A 278 6.09 10.51 10.95
C LEU A 278 5.26 11.08 12.11
N MET A 279 5.86 11.26 13.29
CA MET A 279 5.20 11.86 14.47
C MET A 279 4.79 13.32 14.25
N ASN A 280 5.47 14.05 13.36
CA ASN A 280 5.10 15.43 13.02
C ASN A 280 3.97 15.48 11.98
N THR A 281 3.83 14.44 11.14
CA THR A 281 2.84 14.42 10.05
C THR A 281 1.49 13.88 10.47
N PHE A 282 1.48 12.80 11.27
CA PHE A 282 0.30 12.06 11.68
C PHE A 282 -0.09 12.39 13.11
N ASP A 283 -1.39 12.51 13.37
CA ASP A 283 -1.93 12.86 14.68
C ASP A 283 -1.94 11.66 15.63
N ASP A 284 -2.21 10.46 15.09
CA ASP A 284 -2.14 9.21 15.84
C ASP A 284 -1.38 8.15 15.07
N ILE A 285 -0.54 7.41 15.78
CA ILE A 285 0.26 6.30 15.25
C ILE A 285 0.00 5.07 16.13
N TYR A 286 -0.67 4.06 15.56
CA TYR A 286 -0.91 2.78 16.18
C TYR A 286 0.08 1.76 15.63
N ILE A 287 0.88 1.14 16.49
CA ILE A 287 1.85 0.11 16.11
C ILE A 287 1.48 -1.20 16.82
N LEU A 288 1.38 -2.28 16.05
CA LEU A 288 1.35 -3.64 16.53
C LEU A 288 2.64 -4.34 16.08
N ASP A 289 3.61 -4.45 16.98
CA ASP A 289 4.85 -5.20 16.73
C ASP A 289 4.53 -6.70 16.79
N LEU A 290 4.75 -7.39 15.67
CA LEU A 290 4.53 -8.84 15.54
C LEU A 290 5.80 -9.62 15.88
N HIS A 291 6.90 -8.95 16.22
CA HIS A 291 8.18 -9.57 16.56
C HIS A 291 8.66 -10.52 15.45
N GLY A 292 9.16 -11.71 15.82
CA GLY A 292 9.67 -12.71 14.88
C GLY A 292 11.05 -12.37 14.30
N ASN A 293 11.86 -11.55 14.98
CA ASN A 293 13.21 -11.22 14.54
C ASN A 293 14.23 -12.26 15.00
N SER A 294 14.45 -13.28 14.17
CA SER A 294 15.44 -14.32 14.44
C SER A 294 16.89 -13.79 14.44
N LYS A 295 17.18 -12.68 13.73
CA LYS A 295 18.51 -12.03 13.78
C LYS A 295 18.81 -11.40 15.14
N LYS A 296 17.78 -10.86 15.80
CA LYS A 296 17.87 -10.38 17.20
C LYS A 296 17.70 -11.49 18.23
N LYS A 297 17.38 -12.72 17.79
CA LYS A 297 17.08 -13.89 18.64
C LYS A 297 15.95 -13.59 19.62
N GLU A 298 14.89 -12.96 19.12
CA GLU A 298 13.66 -12.73 19.90
C GLU A 298 13.08 -14.05 20.41
N LYS A 299 12.44 -13.97 21.57
CA LYS A 299 11.87 -15.11 22.27
C LYS A 299 10.48 -14.78 22.77
N GLN A 300 9.62 -15.78 22.73
CA GLN A 300 8.31 -15.74 23.37
C GLN A 300 8.44 -15.69 24.90
N SER A 301 7.35 -15.40 25.59
CA SER A 301 7.27 -15.39 27.05
C SER A 301 7.63 -16.73 27.71
N ASN A 302 7.45 -17.84 26.98
CA ASN A 302 7.84 -19.19 27.41
C ASN A 302 9.32 -19.54 27.13
N GLY A 303 10.10 -18.62 26.55
CA GLY A 303 11.52 -18.79 26.24
C GLY A 303 11.85 -19.49 24.92
N LEU A 304 10.84 -19.94 24.16
CA LEU A 304 11.01 -20.49 22.81
C LEU A 304 11.34 -19.38 21.80
N PRO A 305 12.01 -19.70 20.68
CA PRO A 305 12.22 -18.74 19.59
C PRO A 305 10.91 -18.11 19.14
N ASP A 306 10.93 -16.80 18.94
CA ASP A 306 9.79 -16.12 18.36
C ASP A 306 9.80 -16.28 16.83
N GLU A 307 8.69 -16.78 16.28
CA GLU A 307 8.57 -17.12 14.87
C GLU A 307 7.89 -15.98 14.12
N ASN A 308 8.42 -15.67 12.94
CA ASN A 308 7.88 -14.60 12.12
C ASN A 308 6.58 -15.03 11.43
N VAL A 309 5.65 -14.07 11.27
CA VAL A 309 4.39 -14.32 10.54
C VAL A 309 4.61 -14.57 9.05
N PHE A 310 5.76 -14.17 8.51
CA PHE A 310 6.26 -14.57 7.20
C PHE A 310 7.43 -15.55 7.35
N ASP A 311 7.74 -16.30 6.29
CA ASP A 311 8.93 -17.16 6.24
C ASP A 311 10.22 -16.32 5.99
N ILE A 312 10.55 -15.40 6.91
CA ILE A 312 11.69 -14.47 6.84
C ILE A 312 12.38 -14.32 8.21
N GLN A 313 13.57 -13.69 8.20
CA GLN A 313 14.37 -13.52 9.42
C GLN A 313 14.16 -12.18 10.16
N GLN A 314 13.70 -11.15 9.46
CA GLN A 314 13.49 -9.81 9.99
C GLN A 314 12.12 -9.74 10.66
N GLY A 315 12.06 -9.19 11.87
CA GLY A 315 10.78 -8.99 12.54
C GLY A 315 9.87 -8.01 11.80
N THR A 316 8.57 -8.12 12.03
CA THR A 316 7.56 -7.34 11.31
C THR A 316 6.60 -6.63 12.25
N ALA A 317 6.02 -5.52 11.78
CA ALA A 317 5.05 -4.76 12.53
C ALA A 317 3.96 -4.23 11.59
N ILE A 318 2.74 -4.19 12.11
CA ILE A 318 1.62 -3.51 11.46
C ILE A 318 1.56 -2.09 12.03
N CYS A 319 1.46 -1.09 11.16
CA CYS A 319 1.20 0.29 11.55
C CYS A 319 -0.11 0.80 10.98
N PHE A 320 -0.82 1.63 11.75
CA PHE A 320 -1.86 2.52 11.25
C PHE A 320 -1.49 3.94 11.66
N MET A 321 -1.45 4.86 10.72
CA MET A 321 -1.11 6.27 10.98
C MET A 321 -2.24 7.15 10.45
N VAL A 322 -2.85 7.94 11.33
CA VAL A 322 -4.04 8.73 11.04
C VAL A 322 -3.67 10.21 10.96
N LYS A 323 -4.08 10.86 9.88
CA LYS A 323 -4.01 12.32 9.70
C LYS A 323 -5.42 12.87 9.55
N ARG A 324 -5.83 13.75 10.45
CA ARG A 324 -7.12 14.44 10.42
C ARG A 324 -6.99 15.76 9.66
N THR A 325 -8.11 16.26 9.17
CA THR A 325 -8.16 17.63 8.61
C THR A 325 -7.75 18.61 9.70
N ALA A 326 -6.89 19.58 9.36
CA ALA A 326 -6.59 20.68 10.27
C ALA A 326 -7.91 21.38 10.65
N GLY A 327 -8.22 21.40 11.95
CA GLY A 327 -9.45 21.98 12.50
C GLY A 327 -9.50 23.50 12.44
#